data_AF-A0A0B3S438-F1
#
_entry.id   AF-A0A0B3S438-F1
#
_cell.length_a   1.000
_cell.length_b   1.000
_cell.length_c   1.000
_cell.angle_alpha   90.00
_cell.angle_beta   90.00
_cell.angle_gamma   90.00
#
_symmetry.space_group_name_H-M   'P 1'
#
loop_
_entity.id
_entity.type
_entity.pdbx_description
1 polymer ?
#
loop_
_entity_poly.entity_id
_entity_poly.type
_entity_poly.pdbx_seq_one_letter_code
_entity_poly.pdbx_strand_id
1 'polypeptide(L)'
;MRTAAAMATLITSLGLAAFLPVQTRAQEFVGFDRTSFGSVVLRRNQTAGGGSDINLELAIGDYNNEPILNYSPNSVFSKMGLAVGRLDILTDTGVYPCTAFIVDDKHILTNHHCVPGILDNERAGATRIDSILFVAGYRQPGVDEGTRRYTVVPTPVETSKDLDYAVLEVIGDPSADFGTLDLAAVTPQDNDPYWVIGHPMGEAQRISREKCRANAPALSNRQLLHTCDTLPGNSGSPVIDASLQKVVGLHHAGSNRDAVNYAIPMADILAQSTVLKAAVVPGAPDPVTPPPAPAPGEEGSGRPLPPEELAPELALCDALYAEAKEFDECFAYEAYLQVCGDHGYSILAKSYVARQCTIAETPEEPVPPVVDTRPEEPLLWWCTSPNLNTTERTICGDRYLAGLDEEMERAYKNPARPVSASDQQSWRINTRDRCGADTDCISRVVIDRITFLKTPEKVVTPPPSRTFPMYVTGTDHLNVRSGPGTQYGVVNRIDFGDKVTVLNQNGGWNNVRLSNGQDGWVSNRYLASDKPRQRPVTQCTATVVNLNHYNSHTRNNGSGFLNIRTQASTRGRIISETYLGDTLRVLNQSGNWAQVRCLSGQCQNPHRGRGGVTGWASKKYLSIRCQ
;
A
#
# COMPACT_ATOMS: atom_id res chain seq x y z
N MET A 1 30.83 7.67 55.14
CA MET A 1 29.59 7.78 55.95
C MET A 1 28.62 8.60 55.10
N ARG A 2 27.60 7.97 54.49
CA ARG A 2 26.20 7.89 55.00
C ARG A 2 25.63 9.29 55.34
N THR A 3 24.47 9.80 54.92
CA THR A 3 23.31 9.47 54.06
C THR A 3 22.24 10.52 54.44
N ALA A 4 21.29 10.87 53.53
CA ALA A 4 19.91 11.32 53.83
C ALA A 4 19.69 12.73 54.48
N ALA A 5 18.62 13.50 54.26
CA ALA A 5 17.41 13.41 53.43
C ALA A 5 16.64 14.76 53.40
N ALA A 6 15.81 14.92 52.35
CA ALA A 6 14.50 15.59 52.25
C ALA A 6 14.27 17.08 52.63
N MET A 7 13.75 17.87 51.67
CA MET A 7 12.32 18.25 51.65
C MET A 7 11.94 18.98 50.34
N ALA A 8 10.69 18.80 49.93
CA ALA A 8 10.07 19.24 48.67
C ALA A 8 9.32 20.58 48.83
N THR A 9 9.27 21.42 47.78
CA THR A 9 8.04 22.12 47.35
C THR A 9 8.13 22.64 45.90
N LEU A 10 7.06 22.40 45.14
CA LEU A 10 6.72 22.87 43.79
C LEU A 10 6.72 24.40 43.65
N ILE A 11 7.10 24.94 42.47
CA ILE A 11 6.31 25.93 41.68
C ILE A 11 6.57 25.69 40.17
N THR A 12 5.50 25.91 39.40
CA THR A 12 5.11 25.46 38.06
C THR A 12 5.76 26.15 36.85
N SER A 13 5.72 25.37 35.78
CA SER A 13 6.03 25.57 34.36
C SER A 13 5.18 26.61 33.61
N LEU A 14 5.76 27.23 32.58
CA LEU A 14 5.06 27.55 31.33
C LEU A 14 6.05 27.36 30.15
N GLY A 15 5.92 26.25 29.43
CA GLY A 15 6.68 25.93 28.23
C GLY A 15 5.74 25.69 27.07
N LEU A 16 5.78 26.58 26.08
CA LEU A 16 5.03 26.53 24.82
C LEU A 16 5.38 25.22 24.06
N ALA A 17 4.42 24.32 23.91
CA ALA A 17 4.54 23.16 23.04
C ALA A 17 4.04 23.52 21.64
N ALA A 18 4.95 23.50 20.67
CA ALA A 18 4.63 23.62 19.26
C ALA A 18 3.87 22.38 18.78
N PHE A 19 2.76 22.61 18.07
CA PHE A 19 2.00 21.58 17.38
C PHE A 19 2.85 20.96 16.27
N LEU A 20 3.18 19.68 16.42
CA LEU A 20 3.68 18.83 15.34
C LEU A 20 2.48 18.26 14.57
N PRO A 21 2.54 18.17 13.23
CA PRO A 21 1.50 17.52 12.46
C PRO A 21 1.47 16.02 12.75
N VAL A 22 0.26 15.50 12.91
CA VAL A 22 -0.03 14.07 13.12
C VAL A 22 0.46 13.29 11.90
N GLN A 23 1.39 12.36 12.11
CA GLN A 23 1.78 11.39 11.09
C GLN A 23 0.61 10.42 10.85
N THR A 24 0.13 10.34 9.62
CA THR A 24 -0.69 9.23 9.12
C THR A 24 0.08 7.93 9.34
N ARG A 25 -0.46 7.04 10.19
CA ARG A 25 0.20 5.76 10.46
C ARG A 25 0.04 4.83 9.26
N ALA A 26 1.15 4.25 8.80
CA ALA A 26 1.15 3.25 7.75
C ALA A 26 0.45 1.97 8.25
N GLN A 27 -0.63 1.58 7.58
CA GLN A 27 -1.33 0.32 7.78
C GLN A 27 -0.40 -0.86 7.50
N GLU A 28 -0.43 -1.89 8.35
CA GLU A 28 0.48 -3.03 8.28
C GLU A 28 -0.14 -4.20 7.52
N PHE A 29 0.42 -4.53 6.36
CA PHE A 29 0.06 -5.72 5.60
C PHE A 29 0.88 -6.93 6.04
N VAL A 30 0.24 -8.10 6.13
CA VAL A 30 0.94 -9.38 6.27
C VAL A 30 1.17 -9.95 4.87
N GLY A 31 2.42 -10.00 4.44
CA GLY A 31 2.80 -10.53 3.13
C GLY A 31 3.04 -12.05 3.14
N PHE A 32 2.53 -12.73 2.12
CA PHE A 32 2.64 -14.17 1.92
C PHE A 32 3.36 -14.49 0.61
N ASP A 33 3.81 -15.74 0.51
CA ASP A 33 4.49 -16.28 -0.66
C ASP A 33 3.55 -16.27 -1.86
N ARG A 34 4.05 -15.73 -2.98
CA ARG A 34 3.35 -15.70 -4.27
C ARG A 34 2.85 -17.07 -4.71
N THR A 35 3.59 -18.13 -4.41
CA THR A 35 3.23 -19.52 -4.75
C THR A 35 2.01 -20.03 -3.98
N SER A 36 1.62 -19.34 -2.90
CA SER A 36 0.42 -19.68 -2.13
C SER A 36 -0.86 -19.03 -2.67
N PHE A 37 -0.77 -18.18 -3.70
CA PHE A 37 -1.94 -17.61 -4.36
C PHE A 37 -2.87 -18.72 -4.89
N GLY A 38 -4.17 -18.59 -4.62
CA GLY A 38 -5.17 -19.61 -4.94
C GLY A 38 -5.22 -20.78 -3.94
N SER A 39 -4.32 -20.87 -2.96
CA SER A 39 -4.40 -21.88 -1.90
C SER A 39 -5.32 -21.44 -0.77
N VAL A 40 -6.07 -22.37 -0.18
CA VAL A 40 -6.83 -22.09 1.06
C VAL A 40 -5.92 -21.70 2.22
N VAL A 41 -4.71 -22.25 2.28
CA VAL A 41 -3.70 -21.88 3.26
C VAL A 41 -2.61 -21.04 2.60
N LEU A 42 -2.49 -19.78 3.03
CA LEU A 42 -1.40 -18.91 2.61
C LEU A 42 -0.11 -19.24 3.38
N ARG A 43 1.03 -19.27 2.68
CA ARG A 43 2.34 -19.58 3.30
C ARG A 43 3.11 -18.29 3.53
N ARG A 44 3.66 -18.07 4.72
CA ARG A 44 4.47 -16.87 4.99
C ARG A 44 5.77 -16.88 4.18
N ASN A 45 6.21 -15.69 3.75
CA ASN A 45 7.50 -15.51 3.08
C ASN A 45 8.66 -15.95 3.98
N GLN A 46 9.48 -16.91 3.53
CA GLN A 46 10.66 -17.40 4.27
C GLN A 46 11.82 -16.37 4.34
N THR A 47 11.76 -15.29 3.54
CA THR A 47 12.77 -14.22 3.48
C THR A 47 12.52 -13.07 4.46
N ALA A 48 11.41 -13.07 5.21
CA ALA A 48 11.21 -12.19 6.36
C ALA A 48 11.85 -12.80 7.63
N GLY A 49 13.16 -13.06 7.54
CA GLY A 49 13.94 -13.55 8.67
C GLY A 49 14.31 -12.42 9.62
N GLY A 50 13.74 -12.44 10.83
CA GLY A 50 14.27 -11.74 12.01
C GLY A 50 13.46 -10.54 12.48
N GLY A 51 12.47 -10.80 13.34
CA GLY A 51 11.75 -9.77 14.08
C GLY A 51 10.48 -10.32 14.72
N SER A 52 10.63 -10.96 15.87
CA SER A 52 9.53 -11.17 16.82
C SER A 52 9.01 -9.81 17.28
N ASP A 53 7.86 -9.38 16.75
CA ASP A 53 6.83 -8.54 17.37
C ASP A 53 5.83 -8.12 16.28
N ILE A 54 4.98 -9.07 15.87
CA ILE A 54 3.84 -8.81 14.98
C ILE A 54 2.66 -8.48 15.89
N ASN A 55 2.24 -7.21 15.98
CA ASN A 55 0.93 -6.82 16.53
C ASN A 55 0.58 -5.37 16.18
N LEU A 56 -0.20 -5.16 15.12
CA LEU A 56 -0.94 -3.91 14.90
C LEU A 56 -2.24 -4.15 14.11
N GLU A 57 -3.14 -4.89 14.75
CA GLU A 57 -4.58 -4.70 14.91
C GLU A 57 -4.88 -5.35 16.28
N LEU A 58 -5.60 -4.69 17.20
CA LEU A 58 -5.73 -5.19 18.57
C LEU A 58 -6.84 -6.23 18.70
N ALA A 59 -6.49 -7.33 19.38
CA ALA A 59 -7.40 -7.97 20.32
C ALA A 59 -7.60 -7.03 21.51
N ILE A 60 -8.83 -6.60 21.78
CA ILE A 60 -9.17 -5.80 22.95
C ILE A 60 -9.40 -6.77 24.12
N GLY A 61 -8.31 -7.10 24.82
CA GLY A 61 -8.31 -8.09 25.91
C GLY A 61 -7.84 -9.47 25.45
N ASP A 62 -8.42 -10.54 26.00
CA ASP A 62 -8.28 -11.89 25.43
C ASP A 62 -8.92 -11.90 24.04
N TYR A 63 -8.22 -12.33 23.00
CA TYR A 63 -8.74 -12.39 21.62
C TYR A 63 -9.95 -13.32 21.54
N ASN A 64 -11.16 -12.77 21.41
CA ASN A 64 -12.42 -13.50 21.51
C ASN A 64 -13.09 -13.77 20.15
N ASN A 65 -12.33 -13.77 19.06
CA ASN A 65 -12.86 -14.08 17.74
C ASN A 65 -13.16 -15.57 17.58
N GLU A 66 -14.43 -15.87 17.36
CA GLU A 66 -14.93 -17.23 17.27
C GLU A 66 -14.87 -17.73 15.82
N PRO A 67 -14.50 -19.00 15.56
CA PRO A 67 -14.74 -19.63 14.27
C PRO A 67 -16.22 -19.55 13.88
N ILE A 68 -16.51 -19.10 12.67
CA ILE A 68 -17.91 -19.02 12.20
C ILE A 68 -18.59 -20.40 12.13
N LEU A 69 -17.81 -21.48 12.12
CA LEU A 69 -18.29 -22.86 12.13
C LEU A 69 -18.85 -23.31 13.48
N ASN A 70 -18.61 -22.56 14.55
CA ASN A 70 -19.21 -22.85 15.85
C ASN A 70 -20.73 -22.63 15.84
N TYR A 71 -21.27 -22.00 14.79
CA TYR A 71 -22.68 -21.69 14.64
C TYR A 71 -23.34 -22.64 13.64
N SER A 72 -24.59 -23.00 13.92
CA SER A 72 -25.41 -23.78 12.99
C SER A 72 -25.46 -23.11 11.60
N PRO A 73 -25.42 -23.88 10.49
CA PRO A 73 -25.56 -23.34 9.14
C PRO A 73 -26.79 -22.45 8.94
N ASN A 74 -27.85 -22.66 9.73
CA ASN A 74 -29.09 -21.89 9.66
C ASN A 74 -29.08 -20.59 10.49
N SER A 75 -28.05 -20.37 11.32
CA SER A 75 -27.89 -19.16 12.12
C SER A 75 -27.72 -17.91 11.24
N VAL A 76 -28.15 -16.75 11.75
CA VAL A 76 -27.95 -15.48 11.05
C VAL A 76 -26.47 -15.20 10.79
N PHE A 77 -25.58 -15.52 11.75
CA PHE A 77 -24.14 -15.35 11.61
C PHE A 77 -23.57 -16.17 10.45
N SER A 78 -23.97 -17.45 10.35
CA SER A 78 -23.53 -18.31 9.26
C SER A 78 -24.04 -17.82 7.92
N LYS A 79 -25.30 -17.40 7.83
CA LYS A 79 -25.91 -16.91 6.58
C LYS A 79 -25.25 -15.61 6.10
N MET A 80 -25.10 -14.62 6.99
CA MET A 80 -24.42 -13.37 6.64
C MET A 80 -22.94 -13.59 6.32
N GLY A 81 -22.28 -14.52 7.01
CA GLY A 81 -20.89 -14.88 6.76
C GLY A 81 -20.64 -15.48 5.37
N LEU A 82 -21.64 -16.09 4.71
CA LEU A 82 -21.47 -16.62 3.35
C LEU A 82 -21.07 -15.52 2.35
N ALA A 83 -21.67 -14.35 2.47
CA ALA A 83 -21.40 -13.20 1.61
C ALA A 83 -20.07 -12.50 1.93
N VAL A 84 -19.37 -12.89 3.00
CA VAL A 84 -18.06 -12.35 3.39
C VAL A 84 -16.97 -13.33 2.95
N GLY A 85 -15.96 -12.84 2.24
CA GLY A 85 -14.87 -13.67 1.71
C GLY A 85 -13.50 -13.05 1.91
N ARG A 86 -12.47 -13.89 1.78
CA ARG A 86 -11.07 -13.46 1.82
C ARG A 86 -10.71 -12.86 0.47
N LEU A 87 -10.10 -11.69 0.47
CA LEU A 87 -9.61 -11.02 -0.73
C LEU A 87 -8.10 -11.22 -0.85
N ASP A 88 -7.65 -12.09 -1.74
CA ASP A 88 -6.24 -12.36 -1.97
C ASP A 88 -5.71 -11.46 -3.09
N ILE A 89 -4.78 -10.55 -2.76
CA ILE A 89 -4.21 -9.61 -3.71
C ILE A 89 -2.79 -10.07 -4.05
N LEU A 90 -2.62 -10.66 -5.24
CA LEU A 90 -1.31 -11.04 -5.75
C LEU A 90 -0.63 -9.82 -6.37
N THR A 91 0.59 -9.55 -5.94
CA THR A 91 1.43 -8.45 -6.42
C THR A 91 2.77 -8.96 -6.92
N ASP A 92 3.60 -8.07 -7.46
CA ASP A 92 4.99 -8.38 -7.81
C ASP A 92 5.83 -8.87 -6.61
N THR A 93 5.48 -8.49 -5.37
CA THR A 93 6.26 -8.80 -4.16
C THR A 93 5.70 -9.91 -3.28
N GLY A 94 4.41 -10.25 -3.39
CA GLY A 94 3.76 -11.23 -2.52
C GLY A 94 2.25 -11.31 -2.70
N VAL A 95 1.60 -12.15 -1.89
CA VAL A 95 0.14 -12.15 -1.70
C VAL A 95 -0.19 -11.39 -0.42
N TYR A 96 -1.17 -10.51 -0.50
CA TYR A 96 -1.64 -9.72 0.65
C TYR A 96 -3.14 -9.96 0.84
N PRO A 97 -3.57 -10.60 1.94
CA PRO A 97 -4.97 -10.85 2.20
C PRO A 97 -5.65 -9.62 2.83
N CYS A 98 -6.87 -9.36 2.38
CA CYS A 98 -7.85 -8.49 2.99
C CYS A 98 -9.18 -9.27 3.14
N THR A 99 -10.24 -8.58 3.57
CA THR A 99 -11.61 -9.07 3.56
C THR A 99 -12.45 -8.23 2.59
N ALA A 100 -13.43 -8.85 1.95
CA ALA A 100 -14.43 -8.18 1.13
C ALA A 100 -15.78 -8.86 1.32
N PHE A 101 -16.86 -8.20 0.90
CA PHE A 101 -18.19 -8.80 0.94
C PHE A 101 -19.05 -8.42 -0.25
N ILE A 102 -19.97 -9.31 -0.61
CA ILE A 102 -20.84 -9.20 -1.79
C ILE A 102 -21.97 -8.20 -1.52
N VAL A 103 -22.16 -7.24 -2.42
CA VAL A 103 -23.20 -6.20 -2.30
C VAL A 103 -24.28 -6.30 -3.38
N ASP A 104 -23.97 -6.91 -4.52
CA ASP A 104 -24.92 -7.27 -5.58
C ASP A 104 -24.37 -8.45 -6.42
N ASP A 105 -24.98 -8.72 -7.58
CA ASP A 105 -24.64 -9.83 -8.47
C ASP A 105 -23.24 -9.71 -9.10
N LYS A 106 -22.62 -8.53 -9.10
CA LYS A 106 -21.33 -8.28 -9.76
C LYS A 106 -20.31 -7.57 -8.90
N HIS A 107 -20.69 -7.00 -7.77
CA HIS A 107 -19.81 -6.14 -7.00
C HIS A 107 -19.54 -6.69 -5.60
N ILE A 108 -18.29 -6.51 -5.17
CA ILE A 108 -17.85 -6.65 -3.79
C ILE A 108 -17.33 -5.31 -3.26
N LEU A 109 -17.47 -5.11 -1.96
CA LEU A 109 -16.96 -3.93 -1.25
C LEU A 109 -15.77 -4.31 -0.36
N THR A 110 -14.70 -3.51 -0.43
CA THR A 110 -13.49 -3.62 0.42
C THR A 110 -12.88 -2.23 0.62
N ASN A 111 -11.71 -2.14 1.26
CA ASN A 111 -11.00 -0.86 1.42
C ASN A 111 -10.20 -0.43 0.18
N HIS A 112 -10.08 0.88 -0.01
CA HIS A 112 -9.17 1.47 -1.01
C HIS A 112 -7.72 1.07 -0.74
N HIS A 113 -7.29 1.07 0.52
CA HIS A 113 -5.92 0.72 0.85
C HIS A 113 -5.58 -0.73 0.49
N CYS A 114 -6.56 -1.64 0.41
CA CYS A 114 -6.37 -2.99 -0.11
C CYS A 114 -6.22 -2.95 -1.65
N VAL A 115 -7.16 -2.30 -2.35
CA VAL A 115 -7.15 -2.19 -3.80
C VAL A 115 -7.63 -0.78 -4.22
N PRO A 116 -6.83 0.01 -4.94
CA PRO A 116 -5.48 -0.24 -5.43
C PRO A 116 -4.37 0.19 -4.45
N GLY A 117 -4.71 0.71 -3.27
CA GLY A 117 -3.79 1.39 -2.36
C GLY A 117 -2.64 0.55 -1.81
N ILE A 118 -2.65 -0.78 -2.00
CA ILE A 118 -1.51 -1.66 -1.69
C ILE A 118 -0.25 -1.22 -2.46
N LEU A 119 -0.42 -0.62 -3.64
CA LEU A 119 0.67 -0.10 -4.47
C LEU A 119 1.30 1.19 -3.93
N ASP A 120 0.59 1.90 -3.06
CA ASP A 120 1.09 3.08 -2.34
C ASP A 120 1.80 2.69 -1.02
N ASN A 121 1.70 1.43 -0.61
CA ASN A 121 2.24 0.97 0.67
C ASN A 121 3.75 0.66 0.57
N GLU A 122 4.56 1.50 1.20
CA GLU A 122 6.03 1.36 1.20
C GLU A 122 6.52 0.03 1.80
N ARG A 123 5.77 -0.58 2.74
CA ARG A 123 6.12 -1.87 3.34
C ARG A 123 5.79 -3.05 2.43
N ALA A 124 4.68 -2.98 1.68
CA ALA A 124 4.38 -3.96 0.66
C ALA A 124 5.38 -3.87 -0.50
N GLY A 125 5.81 -2.64 -0.84
CA GLY A 125 6.79 -2.39 -1.89
C GLY A 125 6.35 -2.85 -3.28
N ALA A 126 5.06 -3.19 -3.43
CA ALA A 126 4.47 -3.69 -4.65
C ALA A 126 4.41 -2.57 -5.69
N THR A 127 4.85 -2.87 -6.91
CA THR A 127 4.78 -1.95 -8.04
C THR A 127 3.62 -2.24 -8.98
N ARG A 128 3.00 -3.43 -8.87
CA ARG A 128 1.80 -3.81 -9.62
C ARG A 128 0.99 -4.90 -8.91
N ILE A 129 -0.31 -4.93 -9.19
CA ILE A 129 -1.19 -6.05 -8.87
C ILE A 129 -1.21 -6.99 -10.08
N ASP A 130 -0.83 -8.24 -9.86
CA ASP A 130 -0.79 -9.29 -10.89
C ASP A 130 -2.13 -10.01 -11.03
N SER A 131 -2.89 -10.19 -9.94
CA SER A 131 -4.23 -10.79 -9.94
C SER A 131 -4.91 -10.60 -8.58
N ILE A 132 -6.24 -10.70 -8.54
CA ILE A 132 -7.03 -10.63 -7.31
C ILE A 132 -8.06 -11.75 -7.31
N LEU A 133 -8.15 -12.48 -6.19
CA LEU A 133 -9.17 -13.51 -5.97
C LEU A 133 -10.05 -13.16 -4.77
N PHE A 134 -11.35 -13.27 -4.96
CA PHE A 134 -12.33 -13.31 -3.88
C PHE A 134 -12.64 -14.76 -3.53
N VAL A 135 -12.24 -15.19 -2.34
CA VAL A 135 -12.36 -16.55 -1.83
C VAL A 135 -13.57 -16.61 -0.90
N ALA A 136 -14.72 -16.96 -1.46
CA ALA A 136 -15.98 -17.10 -0.74
C ALA A 136 -16.13 -18.51 -0.15
N GLY A 137 -16.80 -18.63 1.00
CA GLY A 137 -17.03 -19.93 1.65
C GLY A 137 -15.83 -20.53 2.39
N TYR A 138 -14.71 -19.80 2.53
CA TYR A 138 -13.53 -20.27 3.27
C TYR A 138 -13.73 -20.20 4.80
N ARG A 139 -14.50 -21.15 5.33
CA ARG A 139 -14.96 -21.13 6.73
C ARG A 139 -14.15 -22.04 7.65
N GLN A 140 -13.42 -23.02 7.10
CA GLN A 140 -12.61 -23.96 7.87
C GLN A 140 -11.13 -23.90 7.47
N PRO A 141 -10.19 -23.81 8.42
CA PRO A 141 -8.77 -23.79 8.09
C PRO A 141 -8.33 -25.00 7.27
N GLY A 142 -7.74 -24.76 6.11
CA GLY A 142 -7.17 -25.80 5.26
C GLY A 142 -8.16 -26.70 4.52
N VAL A 143 -9.46 -26.43 4.59
CA VAL A 143 -10.48 -27.17 3.84
C VAL A 143 -10.97 -26.33 2.66
N ASP A 144 -10.94 -26.94 1.47
CA ASP A 144 -11.37 -26.32 0.22
C ASP A 144 -12.83 -26.62 -0.14
N GLU A 145 -13.41 -27.66 0.47
CA GLU A 145 -14.82 -28.02 0.25
C GLU A 145 -15.75 -26.87 0.65
N GLY A 146 -16.67 -26.51 -0.24
CA GLY A 146 -17.57 -25.37 -0.07
C GLY A 146 -16.92 -24.00 -0.31
N THR A 147 -15.61 -23.95 -0.62
CA THR A 147 -14.90 -22.71 -0.98
C THR A 147 -14.96 -22.51 -2.49
N ARG A 148 -15.32 -21.30 -2.93
CA ARG A 148 -15.24 -20.89 -4.34
C ARG A 148 -14.35 -19.67 -4.48
N ARG A 149 -13.67 -19.59 -5.63
CA ARG A 149 -12.75 -18.51 -5.96
C ARG A 149 -13.29 -17.78 -7.16
N TYR A 150 -13.49 -16.49 -7.00
CA TYR A 150 -13.92 -15.61 -8.07
C TYR A 150 -12.79 -14.67 -8.42
N THR A 151 -12.55 -14.47 -9.70
CA THR A 151 -11.59 -13.48 -10.16
C THR A 151 -12.18 -12.09 -9.97
N VAL A 152 -11.38 -11.20 -9.40
CA VAL A 152 -11.77 -9.81 -9.19
C VAL A 152 -11.00 -8.92 -10.16
N VAL A 153 -11.70 -7.99 -10.78
CA VAL A 153 -11.11 -6.99 -11.66
C VAL A 153 -10.23 -6.05 -10.83
N PRO A 154 -8.91 -5.91 -11.13
CA PRO A 154 -8.00 -5.10 -10.31
C PRO A 154 -8.27 -3.60 -10.35
N THR A 155 -9.01 -3.12 -11.35
CA THR A 155 -9.44 -1.72 -11.47
C THR A 155 -10.80 -1.56 -10.81
N PRO A 156 -10.91 -0.80 -9.71
CA PRO A 156 -12.19 -0.56 -9.07
C PRO A 156 -13.19 0.10 -10.02
N VAL A 157 -14.45 -0.30 -9.93
CA VAL A 157 -15.57 0.40 -10.57
C VAL A 157 -15.73 1.78 -9.94
N GLU A 158 -15.54 1.84 -8.63
CA GLU A 158 -15.56 3.06 -7.84
C GLU A 158 -14.58 2.93 -6.68
N THR A 159 -13.88 4.00 -6.32
CA THR A 159 -13.03 4.01 -5.12
C THR A 159 -12.83 5.42 -4.58
N SER A 160 -12.67 5.55 -3.26
CA SER A 160 -12.33 6.79 -2.58
C SER A 160 -11.15 6.56 -1.64
N LYS A 161 -10.07 7.31 -1.83
CA LYS A 161 -8.92 7.29 -0.92
C LYS A 161 -9.24 7.96 0.41
N ASP A 162 -10.10 8.98 0.40
CA ASP A 162 -10.45 9.75 1.59
C ASP A 162 -11.39 8.97 2.52
N LEU A 163 -12.35 8.24 1.95
CA LEU A 163 -13.26 7.34 2.69
C LEU A 163 -12.78 5.88 2.70
N ASP A 164 -11.55 5.64 2.22
CA ASP A 164 -10.88 4.34 2.20
C ASP A 164 -11.76 3.15 1.76
N TYR A 165 -12.54 3.29 0.68
CA TYR A 165 -13.36 2.21 0.13
C TYR A 165 -13.11 1.97 -1.36
N ALA A 166 -13.37 0.75 -1.80
CA ALA A 166 -13.31 0.33 -3.19
C ALA A 166 -14.45 -0.65 -3.49
N VAL A 167 -15.20 -0.36 -4.56
CA VAL A 167 -16.18 -1.25 -5.16
C VAL A 167 -15.48 -1.96 -6.32
N LEU A 168 -15.34 -3.27 -6.20
CA LEU A 168 -14.64 -4.10 -7.19
C LEU A 168 -15.65 -4.97 -7.94
N GLU A 169 -15.45 -5.08 -9.25
CA GLU A 169 -16.21 -5.99 -10.10
C GLU A 169 -15.66 -7.41 -9.97
N VAL A 170 -16.53 -8.37 -9.72
CA VAL A 170 -16.24 -9.80 -9.66
C VAL A 170 -16.70 -10.46 -10.94
N ILE A 171 -15.88 -11.34 -11.50
CA ILE A 171 -16.23 -12.12 -12.68
C ILE A 171 -17.07 -13.33 -12.26
N GLY A 172 -18.28 -13.41 -12.79
CA GLY A 172 -19.32 -14.37 -12.40
C GLY A 172 -20.40 -13.70 -11.55
N ASP A 173 -21.24 -14.51 -10.90
CA ASP A 173 -22.27 -14.06 -9.96
C ASP A 173 -22.06 -14.79 -8.62
N PRO A 174 -21.22 -14.25 -7.72
CA PRO A 174 -21.02 -14.88 -6.42
C PRO A 174 -22.26 -14.79 -5.53
N SER A 175 -23.18 -13.87 -5.79
CA SER A 175 -24.40 -13.67 -5.00
C SER A 175 -25.39 -14.83 -5.14
N ALA A 176 -25.40 -15.50 -6.29
CA ALA A 176 -26.24 -16.67 -6.54
C ALA A 176 -25.95 -17.83 -5.57
N ASP A 177 -24.69 -17.99 -5.16
CA ASP A 177 -24.27 -19.08 -4.27
C ASP A 177 -24.12 -18.64 -2.80
N PHE A 178 -23.77 -17.38 -2.57
CA PHE A 178 -23.35 -16.89 -1.25
C PHE A 178 -24.20 -15.75 -0.69
N GLY A 179 -25.18 -15.25 -1.46
CA GLY A 179 -26.03 -14.13 -1.10
C GLY A 179 -25.32 -12.78 -1.12
N THR A 180 -26.00 -11.75 -0.61
CA THR A 180 -25.49 -10.38 -0.50
C THR A 180 -25.64 -9.87 0.93
N LEU A 181 -24.93 -8.80 1.27
CA LEU A 181 -25.16 -8.03 2.49
C LEU A 181 -25.85 -6.70 2.19
N ASP A 182 -26.89 -6.40 2.94
CA ASP A 182 -27.61 -5.13 2.87
C ASP A 182 -26.84 -4.01 3.58
N LEU A 183 -26.75 -2.85 2.91
CA LEU A 183 -26.09 -1.66 3.43
C LEU A 183 -27.11 -0.71 4.08
N ALA A 184 -26.76 -0.08 5.19
CA ALA A 184 -27.63 0.87 5.88
C ALA A 184 -26.95 2.23 6.10
N ALA A 185 -27.62 3.31 5.69
CA ALA A 185 -27.20 4.68 5.94
C ALA A 185 -27.69 5.15 7.32
N VAL A 186 -27.24 4.48 8.38
CA VAL A 186 -27.58 4.80 9.77
C VAL A 186 -26.39 5.47 10.44
N THR A 187 -26.65 6.46 11.30
CA THR A 187 -25.62 7.10 12.13
C THR A 187 -25.38 6.26 13.39
N PRO A 188 -24.18 5.72 13.60
CA PRO A 188 -23.81 4.98 14.80
C PRO A 188 -24.11 5.73 16.10
N GLN A 189 -24.71 5.05 17.08
CA GLN A 189 -24.87 5.53 18.44
C GLN A 189 -23.87 4.85 19.39
N ASP A 190 -23.63 5.50 20.52
CA ASP A 190 -22.73 4.99 21.55
C ASP A 190 -23.20 3.62 22.07
N ASN A 191 -22.28 2.67 22.12
CA ASN A 191 -22.51 1.29 22.58
C ASN A 191 -23.46 0.44 21.71
N ASP A 192 -23.82 0.86 20.49
CA ASP A 192 -24.57 0.00 19.56
C ASP A 192 -23.90 -1.36 19.39
N PRO A 193 -24.63 -2.48 19.54
CA PRO A 193 -24.05 -3.81 19.47
C PRO A 193 -23.69 -4.16 18.03
N TYR A 194 -22.45 -4.61 17.80
CA TYR A 194 -21.95 -4.91 16.47
C TYR A 194 -21.50 -6.36 16.33
N TRP A 195 -21.45 -6.81 15.08
CA TRP A 195 -20.68 -7.98 14.65
C TRP A 195 -19.68 -7.56 13.59
N VAL A 196 -18.48 -8.15 13.64
CA VAL A 196 -17.49 -8.04 12.56
C VAL A 196 -17.15 -9.44 12.10
N ILE A 197 -17.41 -9.74 10.83
CA ILE A 197 -17.09 -11.03 10.21
C ILE A 197 -15.95 -10.80 9.22
N GLY A 198 -14.91 -11.64 9.25
CA GLY A 198 -13.79 -11.48 8.33
C GLY A 198 -12.74 -12.56 8.39
N HIS A 199 -11.63 -12.31 7.70
CA HIS A 199 -10.52 -13.27 7.51
C HIS A 199 -9.22 -12.77 8.18
N PRO A 200 -9.13 -12.89 9.51
CA PRO A 200 -7.91 -12.49 10.23
C PRO A 200 -6.71 -13.28 9.71
N MET A 201 -5.63 -12.57 9.42
CA MET A 201 -4.34 -13.08 8.94
C MET A 201 -4.44 -13.89 7.64
N GLY A 202 -5.51 -13.71 6.86
CA GLY A 202 -5.82 -14.54 5.70
C GLY A 202 -6.25 -15.97 6.04
N GLU A 203 -6.61 -16.23 7.30
CA GLU A 203 -7.12 -17.53 7.76
C GLU A 203 -8.62 -17.69 7.47
N ALA A 204 -9.17 -18.81 7.91
CA ALA A 204 -10.59 -19.11 7.78
C ALA A 204 -11.45 -18.12 8.58
N GLN A 205 -12.68 -17.95 8.10
CA GLN A 205 -13.60 -16.93 8.60
C GLN A 205 -13.83 -16.98 10.10
N ARG A 206 -13.74 -15.81 10.75
CA ARG A 206 -14.04 -15.59 12.16
C ARG A 206 -15.13 -14.52 12.32
N ILE A 207 -15.77 -14.52 13.48
CA ILE A 207 -16.71 -13.48 13.90
C ILE A 207 -16.28 -12.90 15.25
N SER A 208 -16.28 -11.57 15.32
CA SER A 208 -16.25 -10.81 16.57
C SER A 208 -17.68 -10.42 16.93
N ARG A 209 -18.15 -10.85 18.10
CA ARG A 209 -19.49 -10.48 18.62
C ARG A 209 -19.48 -10.17 20.10
N GLU A 210 -18.68 -10.87 20.90
CA GLU A 210 -18.66 -10.68 22.34
C GLU A 210 -17.97 -9.37 22.66
N LYS A 211 -18.68 -8.49 23.37
CA LYS A 211 -18.21 -7.13 23.67
C LYS A 211 -17.91 -6.27 22.43
N CYS A 212 -18.25 -6.74 21.23
CA CYS A 212 -18.15 -5.98 19.98
C CYS A 212 -19.31 -4.99 19.91
N ARG A 213 -18.99 -3.71 19.98
CA ARG A 213 -19.94 -2.60 19.97
C ARG A 213 -19.28 -1.30 19.52
N ALA A 214 -20.08 -0.29 19.23
CA ALA A 214 -19.60 1.07 19.09
C ALA A 214 -18.93 1.54 20.38
N ASN A 215 -17.87 2.33 20.25
CA ASN A 215 -17.26 3.00 21.39
C ASN A 215 -18.18 4.10 21.93
N ALA A 216 -17.81 4.70 23.06
CA ALA A 216 -18.42 5.93 23.58
C ALA A 216 -17.33 7.01 23.71
N PRO A 217 -17.27 7.99 22.78
CA PRO A 217 -18.21 8.24 21.69
C PRO A 217 -18.05 7.27 20.51
N ALA A 218 -19.15 6.98 19.81
CA ALA A 218 -19.19 6.09 18.64
C ALA A 218 -18.51 6.70 17.42
N LEU A 219 -18.57 8.02 17.27
CA LEU A 219 -17.96 8.74 16.15
C LEU A 219 -16.88 9.70 16.63
N SER A 220 -15.73 9.68 15.95
CA SER A 220 -14.67 10.67 16.12
C SER A 220 -14.02 10.95 14.77
N ASN A 221 -13.88 12.23 14.40
CA ASN A 221 -13.31 12.64 13.12
C ASN A 221 -13.94 11.92 11.89
N ARG A 222 -15.27 11.74 11.90
CA ARG A 222 -16.04 11.01 10.87
C ARG A 222 -15.71 9.51 10.74
N GLN A 223 -14.98 8.94 11.69
CA GLN A 223 -14.74 7.51 11.78
C GLN A 223 -15.62 6.92 12.86
N LEU A 224 -16.13 5.70 12.60
CA LEU A 224 -16.78 4.85 13.57
C LEU A 224 -15.73 4.16 14.42
N LEU A 225 -15.76 4.38 15.72
CA LEU A 225 -14.92 3.69 16.69
C LEU A 225 -15.67 2.48 17.23
N HIS A 226 -15.03 1.33 17.29
CA HIS A 226 -15.63 0.10 17.79
C HIS A 226 -14.64 -0.74 18.60
N THR A 227 -15.18 -1.59 19.47
CA THR A 227 -14.41 -2.46 20.39
C THR A 227 -14.30 -3.91 19.90
N CYS A 228 -14.65 -4.17 18.65
CA CYS A 228 -14.62 -5.50 18.06
C CYS A 228 -13.19 -5.94 17.78
N ASP A 229 -12.86 -7.19 18.11
CA ASP A 229 -11.54 -7.78 17.90
C ASP A 229 -11.24 -7.99 16.41
N THR A 230 -10.14 -7.42 15.93
CA THR A 230 -9.66 -7.59 14.56
C THR A 230 -8.16 -7.91 14.56
N LEU A 231 -7.72 -8.62 13.53
CA LEU A 231 -6.30 -8.86 13.21
C LEU A 231 -6.02 -8.40 11.78
N PRO A 232 -4.74 -8.17 11.39
CA PRO A 232 -4.40 -7.80 10.02
C PRO A 232 -5.03 -8.77 9.02
N GLY A 233 -5.63 -8.29 7.94
CA GLY A 233 -6.45 -9.08 7.01
C GLY A 233 -7.96 -8.89 7.17
N ASN A 234 -8.42 -8.30 8.28
CA ASN A 234 -9.81 -7.83 8.42
C ASN A 234 -10.10 -6.50 7.72
N SER A 235 -9.10 -5.83 7.14
CA SER A 235 -9.34 -4.66 6.30
C SER A 235 -10.39 -4.97 5.25
N GLY A 236 -11.51 -4.25 5.28
CA GLY A 236 -12.66 -4.41 4.39
C GLY A 236 -13.77 -5.29 4.97
N SER A 237 -13.63 -5.80 6.20
CA SER A 237 -14.70 -6.53 6.89
C SER A 237 -15.92 -5.64 7.14
N PRO A 238 -17.14 -6.16 6.95
CA PRO A 238 -18.36 -5.43 7.29
C PRO A 238 -18.50 -5.27 8.82
N VAL A 239 -18.80 -4.05 9.26
CA VAL A 239 -19.32 -3.78 10.60
C VAL A 239 -20.83 -3.84 10.52
N ILE A 240 -21.40 -4.88 11.13
CA ILE A 240 -22.82 -5.21 11.06
C ILE A 240 -23.49 -4.77 12.36
N ASP A 241 -24.58 -4.02 12.25
CA ASP A 241 -25.43 -3.74 13.40
C ASP A 241 -26.22 -4.99 13.80
N ALA A 242 -26.09 -5.42 15.06
CA ALA A 242 -26.65 -6.68 15.54
C ALA A 242 -28.19 -6.68 15.57
N SER A 243 -28.81 -5.51 15.71
CA SER A 243 -30.26 -5.33 15.75
C SER A 243 -30.84 -5.21 14.34
N LEU A 244 -30.21 -4.41 13.48
CA LEU A 244 -30.67 -4.19 12.10
C LEU A 244 -30.29 -5.32 11.16
N GLN A 245 -29.25 -6.10 11.48
CA GLN A 245 -28.65 -7.14 10.64
C GLN A 245 -28.23 -6.59 9.27
N LYS A 246 -27.71 -5.36 9.27
CA LYS A 246 -27.24 -4.63 8.07
C LYS A 246 -25.85 -4.06 8.32
N VAL A 247 -25.11 -3.83 7.23
CA VAL A 247 -23.77 -3.23 7.30
C VAL A 247 -23.90 -1.73 7.52
N VAL A 248 -23.36 -1.25 8.65
CA VAL A 248 -23.36 0.16 9.05
C VAL A 248 -21.98 0.80 9.01
N GLY A 249 -20.93 0.01 8.77
CA GLY A 249 -19.58 0.52 8.56
C GLY A 249 -18.66 -0.47 7.83
N LEU A 250 -17.54 0.04 7.34
CA LEU A 250 -16.48 -0.72 6.70
C LEU A 250 -15.23 -0.66 7.57
N HIS A 251 -14.84 -1.78 8.19
CA HIS A 251 -13.66 -1.81 9.05
C HIS A 251 -12.40 -1.51 8.24
N HIS A 252 -11.54 -0.64 8.76
CA HIS A 252 -10.38 -0.19 8.00
C HIS A 252 -9.09 -0.05 8.79
N ALA A 253 -9.07 0.07 10.13
CA ALA A 253 -7.82 0.17 10.93
C ALA A 253 -8.00 -0.05 12.44
N GLY A 254 -6.89 -0.13 13.19
CA GLY A 254 -6.86 -0.17 14.66
C GLY A 254 -5.76 0.71 15.31
N SER A 255 -5.97 1.15 16.57
CA SER A 255 -4.95 1.90 17.36
C SER A 255 -4.60 1.22 18.69
N ASN A 256 -3.34 0.78 18.80
CA ASN A 256 -2.77 0.23 20.04
C ASN A 256 -2.71 1.25 21.20
N ARG A 257 -2.69 2.56 20.91
CA ARG A 257 -2.58 3.58 21.97
C ARG A 257 -3.91 3.87 22.65
N ASP A 258 -4.98 3.74 21.87
CA ASP A 258 -6.32 4.16 22.27
C ASP A 258 -7.24 2.94 22.51
N ALA A 259 -6.74 1.73 22.26
CA ALA A 259 -7.44 0.45 22.43
C ALA A 259 -8.80 0.41 21.72
N VAL A 260 -8.87 0.99 20.53
CA VAL A 260 -10.08 1.06 19.69
C VAL A 260 -9.75 0.72 18.24
N ASN A 261 -10.73 0.14 17.56
CA ASN A 261 -10.70 -0.12 16.13
C ASN A 261 -11.61 0.89 15.40
N TYR A 262 -11.31 1.11 14.13
CA TYR A 262 -11.90 2.14 13.29
C TYR A 262 -12.57 1.53 12.07
N ALA A 263 -13.73 2.07 11.75
CA ALA A 263 -14.48 1.80 10.55
C ALA A 263 -14.92 3.10 9.89
N ILE A 264 -15.12 3.07 8.58
CA ILE A 264 -15.74 4.16 7.85
C ILE A 264 -17.26 3.98 7.91
N PRO A 265 -18.04 4.97 8.38
CA PRO A 265 -19.49 4.86 8.42
C PRO A 265 -20.08 4.60 7.04
N MET A 266 -20.99 3.64 6.94
CA MET A 266 -21.63 3.28 5.66
C MET A 266 -22.48 4.43 5.11
N ALA A 267 -23.03 5.28 5.99
CA ALA A 267 -23.73 6.50 5.60
C ALA A 267 -22.86 7.46 4.77
N ASP A 268 -21.57 7.58 5.11
CA ASP A 268 -20.63 8.44 4.38
C ASP A 268 -20.28 7.86 3.01
N ILE A 269 -20.08 6.54 2.94
CA ILE A 269 -19.82 5.83 1.68
C ILE A 269 -21.03 5.94 0.75
N LEU A 270 -22.24 5.66 1.26
CA LEU A 270 -23.49 5.70 0.49
C LEU A 270 -23.84 7.12 0.02
N ALA A 271 -23.45 8.15 0.76
CA ALA A 271 -23.64 9.54 0.34
C ALA A 271 -22.74 9.94 -0.85
N GLN A 272 -21.58 9.29 -1.01
CA GLN A 272 -20.65 9.54 -2.11
C GLN A 272 -20.82 8.57 -3.28
N SER A 273 -21.25 7.34 -3.02
CA SER A 273 -21.27 6.27 -4.01
C SER A 273 -22.36 6.44 -5.05
N THR A 274 -22.00 6.19 -6.30
CA THR A 274 -22.92 6.09 -7.45
C THR A 274 -23.30 4.65 -7.78
N VAL A 275 -22.57 3.68 -7.22
CA VAL A 275 -22.78 2.24 -7.44
C VAL A 275 -23.59 1.61 -6.31
N LEU A 276 -23.20 1.89 -5.06
CA LEU A 276 -23.79 1.27 -3.88
C LEU A 276 -25.17 1.85 -3.55
N LYS A 277 -26.05 1.01 -2.99
CA LYS A 277 -27.42 1.39 -2.64
C LYS A 277 -27.73 1.04 -1.19
N ALA A 278 -28.44 1.93 -0.51
CA ALA A 278 -28.96 1.68 0.83
C ALA A 278 -30.18 0.76 0.76
N ALA A 279 -30.26 -0.22 1.66
CA ALA A 279 -31.48 -0.99 1.89
C ALA A 279 -32.50 -0.14 2.67
N VAL A 280 -33.78 -0.24 2.30
CA VAL A 280 -34.86 0.49 3.00
C VAL A 280 -34.92 0.06 4.46
N VAL A 281 -34.79 1.01 5.40
CA VAL A 281 -34.92 0.79 6.85
C VAL A 281 -36.27 1.35 7.31
N PRO A 282 -37.20 0.53 7.86
CA PRO A 282 -38.45 1.05 8.41
C PRO A 282 -38.17 1.98 9.62
N GLY A 283 -38.63 3.23 9.56
CA GLY A 283 -38.55 4.18 10.68
C GLY A 283 -37.32 5.11 10.71
N ALA A 284 -36.47 5.12 9.69
CA ALA A 284 -35.46 6.17 9.55
C ALA A 284 -36.15 7.49 9.12
N PRO A 285 -35.86 8.64 9.77
CA PRO A 285 -36.33 9.93 9.26
C PRO A 285 -35.68 10.19 7.89
N ASP A 286 -36.47 10.74 6.96
CA ASP A 286 -36.00 11.10 5.62
C ASP A 286 -34.69 11.89 5.68
N PRO A 287 -33.76 11.73 4.71
CA PRO A 287 -32.54 12.51 4.65
C PRO A 287 -32.89 13.99 4.52
N VAL A 288 -32.76 14.71 5.64
CA VAL A 288 -32.98 16.15 5.71
C VAL A 288 -31.89 16.84 4.88
N THR A 289 -32.29 17.41 3.74
CA THR A 289 -31.55 18.50 3.08
C THR A 289 -31.13 19.52 4.13
N PRO A 290 -29.84 19.88 4.26
CA PRO A 290 -29.41 20.78 5.32
C PRO A 290 -30.06 22.15 5.12
N PRO A 291 -30.81 22.70 6.09
CA PRO A 291 -31.32 24.05 6.00
C PRO A 291 -30.16 25.05 6.17
N PRO A 292 -30.24 26.24 5.53
CA PRO A 292 -29.21 27.26 5.66
C PRO A 292 -29.14 27.78 7.11
N ALA A 293 -27.93 28.12 7.54
CA ALA A 293 -27.59 28.49 8.92
C ALA A 293 -28.50 29.59 9.51
N PRO A 294 -28.96 29.46 10.78
CA PRO A 294 -29.68 30.52 11.46
C PRO A 294 -28.73 31.50 12.16
N ALA A 295 -29.10 32.78 12.13
CA ALA A 295 -28.49 33.87 12.89
C ALA A 295 -28.87 33.81 14.40
N PRO A 296 -28.14 34.49 15.30
CA PRO A 296 -28.17 34.22 16.74
C PRO A 296 -29.31 34.96 17.46
N GLY A 297 -29.94 34.31 18.44
CA GLY A 297 -30.82 34.99 19.39
C GLY A 297 -31.69 34.09 20.27
N GLU A 298 -31.43 34.22 21.58
CA GLU A 298 -32.33 34.07 22.74
C GLU A 298 -32.46 32.71 23.48
N GLU A 299 -32.07 32.81 24.75
CA GLU A 299 -32.20 31.89 25.88
C GLU A 299 -33.66 31.78 26.35
N GLY A 300 -34.03 30.65 27.00
CA GLY A 300 -35.27 30.66 27.80
C GLY A 300 -35.84 29.33 28.31
N SER A 301 -35.23 28.77 29.37
CA SER A 301 -35.88 28.16 30.55
C SER A 301 -36.65 26.81 30.50
N GLY A 302 -36.36 25.94 31.49
CA GLY A 302 -37.39 25.36 32.38
C GLY A 302 -37.80 23.87 32.22
N ARG A 303 -37.17 22.98 33.01
CA ARG A 303 -37.53 21.57 33.36
C ARG A 303 -38.92 21.51 34.09
N PRO A 304 -39.68 20.37 34.26
CA PRO A 304 -39.24 18.95 34.39
C PRO A 304 -40.16 17.80 33.86
N LEU A 305 -39.60 16.57 33.76
CA LEU A 305 -40.29 15.25 33.79
C LEU A 305 -40.51 14.81 35.27
N PRO A 306 -41.28 13.76 35.70
CA PRO A 306 -41.94 12.60 35.02
C PRO A 306 -43.40 12.36 35.62
N PRO A 307 -44.10 11.17 35.65
CA PRO A 307 -43.73 9.78 35.31
C PRO A 307 -44.75 8.88 34.54
N GLU A 308 -44.16 7.93 33.81
CA GLU A 308 -44.39 6.47 33.84
C GLU A 308 -45.82 5.91 34.01
N GLU A 309 -46.29 5.17 33.00
CA GLU A 309 -47.18 4.01 33.21
C GLU A 309 -47.09 3.04 32.02
N LEU A 310 -46.20 2.04 32.11
CA LEU A 310 -46.16 0.83 31.26
C LEU A 310 -45.57 -0.38 32.03
N ALA A 311 -45.67 -0.36 33.36
CA ALA A 311 -44.98 -1.29 34.27
C ALA A 311 -45.76 -2.49 34.88
N PRO A 312 -47.07 -2.77 34.65
CA PRO A 312 -47.71 -3.91 35.34
C PRO A 312 -47.37 -5.30 34.75
N GLU A 313 -47.33 -5.45 33.42
CA GLU A 313 -47.15 -6.77 32.77
C GLU A 313 -45.70 -7.28 32.81
N LEU A 314 -44.71 -6.39 32.62
CA LEU A 314 -43.28 -6.73 32.74
C LEU A 314 -42.94 -7.20 34.16
N ALA A 315 -43.45 -6.52 35.19
CA ALA A 315 -43.18 -6.88 36.59
C ALA A 315 -43.80 -8.24 37.00
N LEU A 316 -44.98 -8.59 36.45
CA LEU A 316 -45.62 -9.89 36.69
C LEU A 316 -44.82 -11.03 36.04
N CYS A 317 -44.39 -10.86 34.79
CA CYS A 317 -43.62 -11.88 34.08
C CYS A 317 -42.20 -12.04 34.66
N ASP A 318 -41.58 -10.96 35.12
CA ASP A 318 -40.31 -11.03 35.84
C ASP A 318 -40.45 -11.83 37.15
N ALA A 319 -41.53 -11.60 37.91
CA ALA A 319 -41.81 -12.32 39.15
C ALA A 319 -42.14 -13.80 38.91
N LEU A 320 -42.97 -14.12 37.92
CA LEU A 320 -43.32 -15.51 37.57
C LEU A 320 -42.10 -16.29 37.07
N TYR A 321 -41.20 -15.63 36.32
CA TYR A 321 -39.96 -16.26 35.88
C TYR A 321 -39.00 -16.53 37.04
N ALA A 322 -38.92 -15.61 38.02
CA ALA A 322 -38.12 -15.81 39.22
C ALA A 322 -38.62 -16.99 40.05
N GLU A 323 -39.94 -17.14 40.20
CA GLU A 323 -40.57 -18.27 40.90
C GLU A 323 -40.33 -19.60 40.15
N ALA A 324 -40.47 -19.62 38.82
CA ALA A 324 -40.19 -20.81 38.00
C ALA A 324 -38.74 -21.27 38.14
N LYS A 325 -37.82 -20.31 38.29
CA LYS A 325 -36.41 -20.58 38.55
C LYS A 325 -36.13 -21.15 39.93
N GLU A 326 -36.91 -20.76 40.94
CA GLU A 326 -36.78 -21.30 42.30
C GLU A 326 -37.34 -22.72 42.41
N PHE A 327 -38.41 -23.03 41.67
CA PHE A 327 -38.96 -24.39 41.57
C PHE A 327 -38.07 -25.36 40.78
N ASP A 328 -37.31 -24.86 39.79
CA ASP A 328 -36.32 -25.60 39.00
C ASP A 328 -36.83 -26.93 38.40
N GLU A 329 -38.10 -26.96 38.01
CA GLU A 329 -38.77 -28.13 37.43
C GLU A 329 -39.45 -27.75 36.11
N CYS A 330 -39.46 -28.66 35.13
CA CYS A 330 -39.96 -28.44 33.78
C CYS A 330 -41.35 -27.79 33.70
N PHE A 331 -42.28 -28.27 34.52
CA PHE A 331 -43.67 -27.80 34.52
C PHE A 331 -43.80 -26.35 34.98
N ALA A 332 -42.87 -25.84 35.80
CA ALA A 332 -42.91 -24.45 36.29
C ALA A 332 -42.52 -23.47 35.17
N TYR A 333 -41.52 -23.82 34.36
CA TYR A 333 -41.15 -23.05 33.17
C TYR A 333 -42.20 -23.16 32.06
N GLU A 334 -42.86 -24.31 31.91
CA GLU A 334 -43.99 -24.46 30.98
C GLU A 334 -45.20 -23.60 31.39
N ALA A 335 -45.54 -23.54 32.69
CA ALA A 335 -46.61 -22.67 33.19
C ALA A 335 -46.28 -21.17 33.00
N TYR A 336 -45.02 -20.77 33.23
CA TYR A 336 -44.55 -19.42 32.91
C TYR A 336 -44.73 -19.10 31.42
N LEU A 337 -44.39 -20.02 30.52
CA LEU A 337 -44.51 -19.82 29.08
C LEU A 337 -45.95 -19.70 28.58
N GLN A 338 -46.91 -20.29 29.28
CA GLN A 338 -48.34 -20.15 28.95
C GLN A 338 -48.88 -18.75 29.24
N VAL A 339 -48.34 -18.06 30.25
CA VAL A 339 -48.80 -16.72 30.66
C VAL A 339 -47.93 -15.61 30.06
N CYS A 340 -46.63 -15.84 29.88
CA CYS A 340 -45.63 -14.83 29.53
C CYS A 340 -44.80 -15.22 28.29
N GLY A 341 -45.43 -15.88 27.31
CA GLY A 341 -44.77 -16.49 26.14
C GLY A 341 -44.04 -15.54 25.18
N ASP A 342 -44.36 -14.24 25.24
CA ASP A 342 -43.78 -13.16 24.42
C ASP A 342 -42.85 -12.24 25.22
N HIS A 343 -42.70 -12.49 26.53
CA HIS A 343 -41.81 -11.74 27.41
C HIS A 343 -40.34 -12.08 27.12
N GLY A 344 -39.40 -11.17 27.40
CA GLY A 344 -37.97 -11.35 27.07
C GLY A 344 -37.34 -12.62 27.67
N TYR A 345 -37.79 -13.05 28.85
CA TYR A 345 -37.32 -14.30 29.48
C TYR A 345 -37.98 -15.57 28.94
N SER A 346 -38.98 -15.47 28.06
CA SER A 346 -39.58 -16.63 27.39
C SER A 346 -38.55 -17.45 26.60
N ILE A 347 -37.51 -16.80 26.07
CA ILE A 347 -36.40 -17.48 25.36
C ILE A 347 -35.61 -18.36 26.32
N LEU A 348 -35.39 -17.91 27.55
CA LEU A 348 -34.66 -18.67 28.57
C LEU A 348 -35.52 -19.82 29.11
N ALA A 349 -36.81 -19.59 29.38
CA ALA A 349 -37.72 -20.66 29.79
C ALA A 349 -37.91 -21.71 28.69
N LYS A 350 -38.09 -21.31 27.42
CA LYS A 350 -38.14 -22.24 26.26
C LYS A 350 -36.84 -23.03 26.13
N SER A 351 -35.70 -22.39 26.38
CA SER A 351 -34.40 -23.03 26.33
C SER A 351 -34.15 -23.98 27.51
N TYR A 352 -34.67 -23.68 28.71
CA TYR A 352 -34.65 -24.61 29.84
C TYR A 352 -35.51 -25.84 29.53
N VAL A 353 -36.74 -25.64 29.05
CA VAL A 353 -37.65 -26.73 28.65
C VAL A 353 -37.01 -27.58 27.55
N ALA A 354 -36.48 -26.97 26.50
CA ALA A 354 -35.83 -27.69 25.40
C ALA A 354 -34.54 -28.42 25.80
N ARG A 355 -33.84 -27.99 26.85
CA ARG A 355 -32.58 -28.60 27.31
C ARG A 355 -32.77 -29.67 28.37
N GLN A 356 -33.69 -29.46 29.31
CA GLN A 356 -33.84 -30.30 30.50
C GLN A 356 -35.07 -31.20 30.45
N CYS A 357 -36.05 -30.89 29.59
CA CYS A 357 -37.32 -31.60 29.51
C CYS A 357 -37.34 -32.38 28.19
N THR A 358 -36.88 -33.63 28.23
CA THR A 358 -36.76 -34.46 27.03
C THR A 358 -38.11 -35.05 26.64
N ILE A 359 -38.50 -34.87 25.37
CA ILE A 359 -39.39 -35.81 24.67
C ILE A 359 -38.59 -36.39 23.50
N ALA A 360 -38.62 -37.72 23.39
CA ALA A 360 -37.81 -38.53 22.50
C ALA A 360 -38.03 -38.22 21.00
N GLU A 361 -36.93 -38.14 20.24
CA GLU A 361 -36.88 -37.87 18.80
C GLU A 361 -37.28 -39.09 17.95
N THR A 362 -37.90 -38.82 16.79
CA THR A 362 -37.99 -39.73 15.64
C THR A 362 -37.33 -39.08 14.41
N PRO A 363 -36.63 -39.85 13.55
CA PRO A 363 -35.80 -39.30 12.47
C PRO A 363 -36.59 -39.05 11.16
N GLU A 364 -36.25 -37.98 10.43
CA GLU A 364 -36.90 -37.53 9.18
C GLU A 364 -35.94 -37.67 7.96
N GLU A 365 -36.50 -38.00 6.79
CA GLU A 365 -35.85 -38.37 5.51
C GLU A 365 -35.37 -37.17 4.64
N PRO A 366 -34.51 -37.38 3.61
CA PRO A 366 -33.89 -36.28 2.84
C PRO A 366 -34.74 -35.79 1.65
N VAL A 367 -34.66 -34.48 1.36
CA VAL A 367 -35.36 -33.79 0.25
C VAL A 367 -34.50 -33.73 -1.03
N PRO A 368 -35.05 -33.96 -2.24
CA PRO A 368 -34.30 -33.95 -3.51
C PRO A 368 -34.14 -32.54 -4.15
N PRO A 369 -33.21 -32.35 -5.10
CA PRO A 369 -32.88 -31.04 -5.64
C PRO A 369 -33.88 -30.54 -6.69
N VAL A 370 -34.06 -29.22 -6.71
CA VAL A 370 -34.93 -28.49 -7.66
C VAL A 370 -34.25 -28.43 -9.04
N VAL A 371 -34.99 -28.81 -10.09
CA VAL A 371 -34.57 -28.69 -11.50
C VAL A 371 -35.15 -27.40 -12.09
N ASP A 372 -34.29 -26.46 -12.47
CA ASP A 372 -34.65 -25.25 -13.23
C ASP A 372 -34.98 -25.63 -14.68
N THR A 373 -36.12 -25.18 -15.21
CA THR A 373 -36.64 -25.55 -16.54
C THR A 373 -36.68 -24.38 -17.52
N ARG A 374 -35.93 -23.31 -17.27
CA ARG A 374 -35.76 -22.23 -18.25
C ARG A 374 -34.91 -22.71 -19.45
N PRO A 375 -35.27 -22.39 -20.71
CA PRO A 375 -34.39 -22.65 -21.85
C PRO A 375 -33.10 -21.84 -21.66
N GLU A 376 -31.95 -22.51 -21.56
CA GLU A 376 -30.65 -21.82 -21.46
C GLU A 376 -30.39 -21.04 -22.76
N GLU A 377 -30.47 -19.72 -22.68
CA GLU A 377 -29.88 -18.86 -23.71
C GLU A 377 -28.38 -19.18 -23.81
N PRO A 378 -27.79 -19.16 -25.02
CA PRO A 378 -26.36 -19.40 -25.18
C PRO A 378 -25.57 -18.39 -24.33
N LEU A 379 -24.73 -18.89 -23.43
CA LEU A 379 -23.95 -18.08 -22.49
C LEU A 379 -23.09 -17.01 -23.19
N LEU A 380 -22.69 -17.26 -24.45
CA LEU A 380 -22.06 -16.29 -25.34
C LEU A 380 -22.64 -16.39 -26.75
N TRP A 381 -22.70 -15.26 -27.47
CA TRP A 381 -23.28 -15.16 -28.81
C TRP A 381 -22.63 -16.07 -29.87
N TRP A 382 -21.36 -16.44 -29.67
CA TRP A 382 -20.61 -17.30 -30.59
C TRP A 382 -20.70 -18.79 -30.24
N CYS A 383 -21.32 -19.16 -29.11
CA CYS A 383 -21.49 -20.56 -28.69
C CYS A 383 -22.41 -21.38 -29.58
N THR A 384 -23.17 -20.74 -30.46
CA THR A 384 -24.01 -21.42 -31.47
C THR A 384 -23.23 -21.79 -32.74
N SER A 385 -21.94 -21.44 -32.83
CA SER A 385 -21.12 -21.78 -33.99
C SER A 385 -20.96 -23.30 -34.13
N PRO A 386 -21.12 -23.89 -35.33
CA PRO A 386 -20.90 -25.32 -35.54
C PRO A 386 -19.41 -25.72 -35.50
N ASN A 387 -18.49 -24.75 -35.56
CA ASN A 387 -17.06 -24.97 -35.72
C ASN A 387 -16.24 -24.58 -34.47
N LEU A 388 -16.78 -24.81 -33.27
CA LEU A 388 -16.05 -24.56 -32.04
C LEU A 388 -14.84 -25.50 -31.92
N ASN A 389 -13.71 -24.97 -31.47
CA ASN A 389 -12.60 -25.79 -31.01
C ASN A 389 -12.91 -26.40 -29.62
N THR A 390 -12.00 -27.24 -29.10
CA THR A 390 -12.22 -27.91 -27.81
C THR A 390 -12.33 -26.92 -26.64
N THR A 391 -11.46 -25.91 -26.59
CA THR A 391 -11.48 -24.86 -25.57
C THR A 391 -12.74 -24.02 -25.64
N GLU A 392 -13.17 -23.65 -26.83
CA GLU A 392 -14.39 -22.90 -27.08
C GLU A 392 -15.65 -23.65 -26.63
N ARG A 393 -15.73 -24.97 -26.89
CA ARG A 393 -16.81 -25.81 -26.34
C ARG A 393 -16.81 -25.82 -24.81
N THR A 394 -15.62 -25.91 -24.20
CA THR A 394 -15.49 -25.90 -22.74
C THR A 394 -15.94 -24.56 -22.14
N ILE A 395 -15.54 -23.43 -22.76
CA ILE A 395 -16.00 -22.10 -22.35
C ILE A 395 -17.53 -21.98 -22.46
N CYS A 396 -18.12 -22.48 -23.55
CA CYS A 396 -19.56 -22.45 -23.75
C CYS A 396 -20.36 -23.35 -22.80
N GLY A 397 -19.72 -24.35 -22.18
CA GLY A 397 -20.35 -25.27 -21.23
C GLY A 397 -20.20 -24.85 -19.76
N ASP A 398 -19.47 -23.77 -19.47
CA ASP A 398 -19.15 -23.35 -18.11
C ASP A 398 -19.43 -21.85 -17.93
N ARG A 399 -20.33 -21.51 -17.02
CA ARG A 399 -20.75 -20.11 -16.77
C ARG A 399 -19.61 -19.22 -16.29
N TYR A 400 -18.70 -19.76 -15.50
CA TYR A 400 -17.55 -19.01 -15.00
C TYR A 400 -16.57 -18.71 -16.13
N LEU A 401 -16.27 -19.70 -16.99
CA LEU A 401 -15.40 -19.50 -18.15
C LEU A 401 -16.05 -18.59 -19.20
N ALA A 402 -17.37 -18.68 -19.40
CA ALA A 402 -18.12 -17.79 -20.28
C ALA A 402 -18.04 -16.34 -19.80
N GLY A 403 -18.23 -16.11 -18.50
CA GLY A 403 -18.07 -14.77 -17.89
C GLY A 403 -16.64 -14.23 -18.04
N LEU A 404 -15.62 -15.08 -17.87
CA LEU A 404 -14.23 -14.71 -18.12
C LEU A 404 -13.97 -14.33 -19.58
N ASP A 405 -14.49 -15.08 -20.56
CA ASP A 405 -14.31 -14.74 -21.97
C ASP A 405 -15.01 -13.42 -22.32
N GLU A 406 -16.24 -13.19 -21.82
CA GLU A 406 -16.95 -11.91 -21.99
C GLU A 406 -16.15 -10.73 -21.41
N GLU A 407 -15.60 -10.90 -20.21
CA GLU A 407 -14.83 -9.87 -19.54
C GLU A 407 -13.53 -9.56 -20.29
N MET A 408 -12.88 -10.59 -20.83
CA MET A 408 -11.73 -10.42 -21.69
C MET A 408 -12.10 -9.62 -22.95
N GLU A 409 -13.22 -9.91 -23.61
CA GLU A 409 -13.69 -9.11 -24.75
C GLU A 409 -13.98 -7.65 -24.36
N ARG A 410 -14.55 -7.42 -23.17
CA ARG A 410 -14.78 -6.07 -22.63
C ARG A 410 -13.47 -5.33 -22.41
N ALA A 411 -12.47 -5.99 -21.82
CA ALA A 411 -11.14 -5.44 -21.61
C ALA A 411 -10.41 -5.11 -22.94
N TYR A 412 -10.62 -5.88 -24.00
CA TYR A 412 -10.09 -5.55 -25.33
C TYR A 412 -10.75 -4.30 -25.96
N LYS A 413 -12.03 -4.05 -25.67
CA LYS A 413 -12.75 -2.87 -26.18
C LYS A 413 -12.37 -1.58 -25.46
N ASN A 414 -12.05 -1.67 -24.16
CA ASN A 414 -11.61 -0.54 -23.34
C ASN A 414 -10.32 -0.87 -22.57
N PRO A 415 -9.18 -1.02 -23.26
CA PRO A 415 -7.96 -1.46 -22.62
C PRO A 415 -7.30 -0.32 -21.87
N ALA A 416 -6.90 -0.57 -20.63
CA ALA A 416 -5.93 0.27 -19.95
C ALA A 416 -4.53 0.16 -20.60
N ARG A 417 -4.27 -0.94 -21.31
CA ARG A 417 -3.06 -1.18 -22.10
C ARG A 417 -3.37 -1.59 -23.54
N PRO A 418 -3.13 -0.72 -24.55
CA PRO A 418 -3.43 -1.02 -25.94
C PRO A 418 -2.65 -2.23 -26.47
N VAL A 419 -3.32 -3.08 -27.23
CA VAL A 419 -2.73 -4.25 -27.91
C VAL A 419 -3.25 -4.34 -29.34
N SER A 420 -2.45 -4.91 -30.25
CA SER A 420 -2.89 -5.07 -31.63
C SER A 420 -3.87 -6.24 -31.79
N ALA A 421 -4.72 -6.19 -32.82
CA ALA A 421 -5.59 -7.32 -33.18
C ALA A 421 -4.78 -8.60 -33.49
N SER A 422 -3.56 -8.44 -34.03
CA SER A 422 -2.63 -9.55 -34.27
C SER A 422 -2.17 -10.20 -32.96
N ASP A 423 -1.88 -9.39 -31.93
CA ASP A 423 -1.49 -9.90 -30.61
C ASP A 423 -2.66 -10.60 -29.93
N GLN A 424 -3.87 -10.05 -30.04
CA GLN A 424 -5.09 -10.67 -29.54
C GLN A 424 -5.30 -12.05 -30.16
N GLN A 425 -5.23 -12.15 -31.48
CA GLN A 425 -5.41 -13.43 -32.18
C GLN A 425 -4.29 -14.42 -31.85
N SER A 426 -3.04 -13.94 -31.79
CA SER A 426 -1.88 -14.77 -31.45
C SER A 426 -1.99 -15.33 -30.04
N TRP A 427 -2.48 -14.54 -29.08
CA TRP A 427 -2.70 -14.96 -27.71
C TRP A 427 -3.81 -16.02 -27.61
N ARG A 428 -4.95 -15.85 -28.30
CA ARG A 428 -6.02 -16.85 -28.31
C ARG A 428 -5.52 -18.21 -28.78
N ILE A 429 -4.84 -18.24 -29.93
CA ILE A 429 -4.36 -19.48 -30.55
C ILE A 429 -3.23 -20.11 -29.73
N ASN A 430 -2.25 -19.31 -29.30
CA ASN A 430 -1.02 -19.84 -28.70
C ASN A 430 -1.05 -19.98 -27.18
N THR A 431 -2.09 -19.46 -26.52
CA THR A 431 -2.19 -19.48 -25.07
C THR A 431 -3.52 -20.08 -24.62
N ARG A 432 -4.66 -19.46 -24.99
CA ARG A 432 -5.99 -19.95 -24.58
C ARG A 432 -6.29 -21.34 -25.14
N ASP A 433 -6.24 -21.49 -26.45
CA ASP A 433 -6.68 -22.70 -27.14
C ASP A 433 -5.72 -23.89 -26.91
N ARG A 434 -4.48 -23.62 -26.44
CA ARG A 434 -3.55 -24.68 -26.02
C ARG A 434 -3.98 -25.40 -24.75
N CYS A 435 -4.89 -24.82 -23.96
CA CYS A 435 -5.42 -25.46 -22.76
C CYS A 435 -6.38 -26.63 -23.06
N GLY A 436 -6.89 -26.77 -24.29
CA GLY A 436 -7.85 -27.83 -24.60
C GLY A 436 -9.10 -27.71 -23.73
N ALA A 437 -9.49 -28.77 -23.03
CA ALA A 437 -10.68 -28.80 -22.16
C ALA A 437 -10.38 -28.55 -20.66
N ASP A 438 -9.13 -28.19 -20.31
CA ASP A 438 -8.73 -27.95 -18.93
C ASP A 438 -9.26 -26.59 -18.43
N THR A 439 -10.30 -26.62 -17.59
CA THR A 439 -10.98 -25.44 -17.04
C THR A 439 -10.06 -24.56 -16.19
N ASP A 440 -9.11 -25.14 -15.48
CA ASP A 440 -8.16 -24.42 -14.63
C ASP A 440 -7.09 -23.72 -15.47
N CYS A 441 -6.64 -24.39 -16.54
CA CYS A 441 -5.74 -23.77 -17.51
C CYS A 441 -6.43 -22.60 -18.23
N ILE A 442 -7.65 -22.81 -18.75
CA ILE A 442 -8.40 -21.78 -19.48
C ILE A 442 -8.65 -20.58 -18.58
N SER A 443 -9.18 -20.80 -17.38
CA SER A 443 -9.45 -19.71 -16.44
C SER A 443 -8.18 -18.93 -16.14
N ARG A 444 -7.08 -19.60 -15.74
CA ARG A 444 -5.81 -18.94 -15.41
C ARG A 444 -5.30 -18.06 -16.56
N VAL A 445 -5.22 -18.58 -17.78
CA VAL A 445 -4.65 -17.79 -18.88
C VAL A 445 -5.55 -16.63 -19.27
N VAL A 446 -6.88 -16.82 -19.27
CA VAL A 446 -7.84 -15.75 -19.57
C VAL A 446 -7.78 -14.66 -18.50
N ILE A 447 -7.70 -15.04 -17.22
CA ILE A 447 -7.49 -14.11 -16.10
C ILE A 447 -6.19 -13.32 -16.29
N ASP A 448 -5.07 -14.00 -16.57
CA ASP A 448 -3.77 -13.34 -16.81
C ASP A 448 -3.89 -12.31 -17.93
N ARG A 449 -4.69 -12.61 -18.96
CA ARG A 449 -4.91 -11.69 -20.08
C ARG A 449 -5.81 -10.53 -19.72
N ILE A 450 -6.92 -10.74 -19.02
CA ILE A 450 -7.80 -9.68 -18.51
C ILE A 450 -6.98 -8.72 -17.65
N THR A 451 -6.22 -9.25 -16.70
CA THR A 451 -5.38 -8.44 -15.81
C THR A 451 -4.34 -7.67 -16.61
N PHE A 452 -3.68 -8.28 -17.60
CA PHE A 452 -2.75 -7.57 -18.47
C PHE A 452 -3.39 -6.39 -19.22
N LEU A 453 -4.63 -6.54 -19.69
CA LEU A 453 -5.35 -5.52 -20.47
C LEU A 453 -5.92 -4.40 -19.60
N LYS A 454 -6.37 -4.73 -18.39
CA LYS A 454 -6.99 -3.80 -17.44
C LYS A 454 -5.98 -3.11 -16.51
N THR A 455 -4.81 -3.71 -16.32
CA THR A 455 -3.72 -3.03 -15.62
C THR A 455 -3.15 -1.95 -16.54
N PRO A 456 -3.28 -0.65 -16.20
CA PRO A 456 -2.69 0.40 -17.00
C PRO A 456 -1.20 0.16 -17.10
N GLU A 457 -0.64 0.38 -18.30
CA GLU A 457 0.81 0.46 -18.42
C GLU A 457 1.25 1.52 -17.43
N LYS A 458 2.04 1.13 -16.42
CA LYS A 458 2.56 2.07 -15.44
C LYS A 458 3.24 3.15 -16.25
N VAL A 459 2.62 4.33 -16.32
CA VAL A 459 3.36 5.54 -16.56
C VAL A 459 4.32 5.55 -15.40
N VAL A 460 5.56 5.12 -15.65
CA VAL A 460 6.63 5.36 -14.70
C VAL A 460 6.86 6.85 -14.79
N THR A 461 5.94 7.62 -14.21
CA THR A 461 6.25 8.93 -13.70
C THR A 461 7.31 8.63 -12.66
N PRO A 462 8.57 9.04 -12.88
CA PRO A 462 9.58 8.86 -11.87
C PRO A 462 9.00 9.45 -10.57
N PRO A 463 9.21 8.80 -9.42
CA PRO A 463 8.78 9.38 -8.14
C PRO A 463 9.27 10.83 -8.12
N PRO A 464 8.61 11.77 -7.42
CA PRO A 464 9.17 13.10 -7.26
C PRO A 464 10.53 12.92 -6.60
N SER A 465 11.56 12.92 -7.45
CA SER A 465 12.93 12.85 -7.03
C SER A 465 13.07 14.05 -6.14
N ARG A 466 13.32 13.83 -4.86
CA ARG A 466 13.94 14.87 -4.06
C ARG A 466 15.28 15.11 -4.72
N THR A 467 15.29 16.01 -5.69
CA THR A 467 16.49 16.36 -6.41
C THR A 467 17.24 17.30 -5.50
N PHE A 468 18.31 16.81 -4.90
CA PHE A 468 19.23 17.66 -4.17
C PHE A 468 20.45 17.93 -5.03
N PRO A 469 20.96 19.17 -5.02
CA PRO A 469 22.20 19.48 -5.69
C PRO A 469 23.38 18.81 -4.97
N MET A 470 24.31 18.25 -5.74
CA MET A 470 25.62 17.82 -5.27
C MET A 470 26.73 18.40 -6.16
N TYR A 471 27.97 18.33 -5.70
CA TYR A 471 29.13 18.85 -6.38
C TYR A 471 30.18 17.76 -6.61
N VAL A 472 30.81 17.78 -7.78
CA VAL A 472 31.90 16.86 -8.12
C VAL A 472 33.11 17.14 -7.23
N THR A 473 33.64 16.10 -6.57
CA THR A 473 34.80 16.17 -5.68
C THR A 473 35.72 14.96 -5.88
N GLY A 474 36.92 15.00 -5.31
CA GLY A 474 37.85 13.84 -5.27
C GLY A 474 38.45 13.41 -6.61
N THR A 475 38.11 14.06 -7.72
CA THR A 475 38.70 13.84 -9.05
C THR A 475 38.65 15.13 -9.88
N ASP A 476 39.63 15.33 -10.77
CA ASP A 476 39.61 16.43 -11.75
C ASP A 476 38.48 16.26 -12.76
N HIS A 477 38.20 15.02 -13.12
CA HIS A 477 37.22 14.66 -14.12
C HIS A 477 36.48 13.39 -13.73
N LEU A 478 35.17 13.42 -13.89
CA LEU A 478 34.29 12.32 -13.59
C LEU A 478 33.56 11.90 -14.86
N ASN A 479 33.72 10.63 -15.23
CA ASN A 479 33.00 10.07 -16.36
C ASN A 479 31.52 9.90 -15.99
N VAL A 480 30.65 10.44 -16.83
CA VAL A 480 29.20 10.22 -16.80
C VAL A 480 28.90 9.06 -17.73
N ARG A 481 28.21 8.04 -17.23
CA ARG A 481 27.97 6.78 -17.94
C ARG A 481 26.50 6.59 -18.28
N SER A 482 26.25 5.74 -19.27
CA SER A 482 24.89 5.36 -19.71
C SER A 482 24.13 4.51 -18.67
N GLY A 483 24.81 3.89 -17.70
CA GLY A 483 24.19 3.06 -16.65
C GLY A 483 25.04 2.96 -15.37
N PRO A 484 24.48 2.41 -14.28
CA PRO A 484 25.13 2.33 -12.97
C PRO A 484 26.20 1.23 -12.94
N GLY A 485 27.43 1.58 -13.30
CA GLY A 485 28.55 0.63 -13.30
C GLY A 485 29.68 1.03 -14.25
N THR A 486 30.86 0.46 -14.05
CA THR A 486 32.03 0.71 -14.93
C THR A 486 31.92 0.00 -16.28
N GLN A 487 31.05 -1.00 -16.39
CA GLN A 487 30.75 -1.74 -17.63
C GLN A 487 29.95 -0.92 -18.65
N TYR A 488 29.26 0.14 -18.22
CA TYR A 488 28.45 0.98 -19.09
C TYR A 488 29.31 2.03 -19.81
N GLY A 489 28.99 2.31 -21.07
CA GLY A 489 29.71 3.28 -21.89
C GLY A 489 29.67 4.70 -21.32
N VAL A 490 30.78 5.45 -21.49
CA VAL A 490 30.88 6.86 -21.10
C VAL A 490 30.13 7.72 -22.11
N VAL A 491 29.16 8.51 -21.63
CA VAL A 491 28.30 9.38 -22.45
C VAL A 491 28.66 10.86 -22.32
N ASN A 492 29.30 11.25 -21.22
CA ASN A 492 29.83 12.60 -21.00
C ASN A 492 30.94 12.58 -19.94
N ARG A 493 31.56 13.74 -19.68
CA ARG A 493 32.56 13.96 -18.65
C ARG A 493 32.34 15.33 -18.02
N ILE A 494 32.34 15.35 -16.69
CA ILE A 494 32.15 16.56 -15.88
C ILE A 494 33.37 16.81 -15.00
N ASP A 495 33.57 18.07 -14.59
CA ASP A 495 34.79 18.53 -13.95
C ASP A 495 34.61 18.74 -12.43
N PHE A 496 35.72 18.75 -11.70
CA PHE A 496 35.72 19.10 -10.28
C PHE A 496 34.95 20.39 -9.99
N GLY A 497 34.05 20.35 -9.00
CA GLY A 497 33.25 21.49 -8.57
C GLY A 497 32.00 21.74 -9.39
N ASP A 498 31.79 20.99 -10.48
CA ASP A 498 30.54 21.04 -11.23
C ASP A 498 29.37 20.65 -10.34
N LYS A 499 28.31 21.46 -10.43
CA LYS A 499 27.04 21.19 -9.76
C LYS A 499 26.24 20.22 -10.61
N VAL A 500 25.82 19.13 -10.00
CA VAL A 500 24.90 18.16 -10.60
C VAL A 500 23.65 18.04 -9.74
N THR A 501 22.56 17.66 -10.38
CA THR A 501 21.29 17.43 -9.69
C THR A 501 21.09 15.93 -9.57
N VAL A 502 21.11 15.37 -8.36
CA VAL A 502 20.90 13.92 -8.17
C VAL A 502 19.43 13.60 -8.40
N LEU A 503 19.15 12.75 -9.38
CA LEU A 503 17.81 12.33 -9.75
C LEU A 503 17.39 11.05 -9.00
N ASN A 504 18.29 10.07 -8.91
CA ASN A 504 18.10 8.86 -8.11
C ASN A 504 19.45 8.19 -7.78
N GLN A 505 19.41 7.16 -6.92
CA GLN A 505 20.60 6.41 -6.48
C GLN A 505 20.39 4.91 -6.74
N ASN A 506 21.42 4.21 -7.16
CA ASN A 506 21.44 2.77 -7.32
C ASN A 506 22.80 2.23 -6.87
N GLY A 507 22.84 1.66 -5.65
CA GLY A 507 24.07 1.20 -5.02
C GLY A 507 25.11 2.32 -4.87
N GLY A 508 26.33 2.08 -5.37
CA GLY A 508 27.43 3.06 -5.36
C GLY A 508 27.39 4.13 -6.47
N TRP A 509 26.26 4.26 -7.17
CA TRP A 509 26.08 5.16 -8.32
C TRP A 509 24.84 6.06 -8.17
N ASN A 510 24.94 7.28 -8.68
CA ASN A 510 23.89 8.29 -8.69
C ASN A 510 23.57 8.60 -10.14
N ASN A 511 22.29 8.56 -10.50
CA ASN A 511 21.83 9.17 -11.72
C ASN A 511 21.73 10.68 -11.49
N VAL A 512 22.36 11.46 -12.35
CA VAL A 512 22.49 12.89 -12.22
C VAL A 512 22.07 13.61 -13.50
N ARG A 513 21.47 14.77 -13.34
CA ARG A 513 21.25 15.74 -14.42
C ARG A 513 22.36 16.77 -14.44
N LEU A 514 22.97 16.90 -15.61
CA LEU A 514 24.02 17.88 -15.88
C LEU A 514 23.43 19.26 -16.20
N SER A 515 24.26 20.30 -16.19
CA SER A 515 23.86 21.68 -16.49
C SER A 515 23.33 21.86 -17.93
N ASN A 516 23.77 21.02 -18.86
CA ASN A 516 23.30 20.99 -20.25
C ASN A 516 21.98 20.21 -20.43
N GLY A 517 21.37 19.72 -19.35
CA GLY A 517 20.12 18.96 -19.37
C GLY A 517 20.28 17.47 -19.69
N GLN A 518 21.50 16.98 -19.96
CA GLN A 518 21.75 15.55 -20.19
C GLN A 518 21.75 14.78 -18.86
N ASP A 519 21.17 13.59 -18.86
CA ASP A 519 21.19 12.67 -17.73
C ASP A 519 22.26 11.60 -17.90
N GLY A 520 22.78 11.10 -16.77
CA GLY A 520 23.66 9.93 -16.77
C GLY A 520 24.12 9.54 -15.38
N TRP A 521 24.95 8.50 -15.30
CA TRP A 521 25.34 7.86 -14.05
C TRP A 521 26.77 8.19 -13.66
N VAL A 522 26.97 8.58 -12.40
CA VAL A 522 28.29 8.87 -11.82
C VAL A 522 28.45 8.14 -10.48
N SER A 523 29.68 7.85 -10.07
CA SER A 523 29.92 7.15 -8.80
C SER A 523 29.79 8.09 -7.60
N ASN A 524 29.10 7.63 -6.55
CA ASN A 524 28.71 8.44 -5.38
C ASN A 524 29.92 8.95 -4.61
N ARG A 525 31.04 8.21 -4.66
CA ARG A 525 32.29 8.58 -3.99
C ARG A 525 32.91 9.89 -4.48
N TYR A 526 32.45 10.42 -5.61
CA TYR A 526 32.93 11.67 -6.20
C TYR A 526 31.90 12.80 -6.11
N LEU A 527 30.89 12.68 -5.26
CA LEU A 527 29.87 13.71 -5.04
C LEU A 527 29.84 14.15 -3.57
N ALA A 528 29.70 15.45 -3.33
CA ALA A 528 29.50 16.03 -2.00
C ALA A 528 28.29 16.98 -1.98
N SER A 529 27.58 17.06 -0.85
CA SER A 529 26.44 17.95 -0.64
C SER A 529 26.84 19.42 -0.59
N ASP A 530 28.02 19.73 -0.06
CA ASP A 530 28.55 21.09 0.04
C ASP A 530 29.36 21.47 -1.19
N LYS A 531 29.24 22.73 -1.62
CA LYS A 531 30.09 23.27 -2.68
C LYS A 531 31.54 23.26 -2.19
N PRO A 532 32.46 22.54 -2.85
CA PRO A 532 33.85 22.53 -2.42
C PRO A 532 34.39 23.96 -2.46
N ARG A 533 34.91 24.43 -1.31
CA ARG A 533 35.51 25.76 -1.17
C ARG A 533 36.90 25.74 -1.82
N GLN A 534 36.91 25.84 -3.15
CA GLN A 534 38.06 25.75 -4.04
C GLN A 534 38.82 24.41 -3.96
N ARG A 535 39.45 24.04 -5.08
CA ARG A 535 40.30 22.85 -5.17
C ARG A 535 41.33 22.90 -4.02
N PRO A 536 41.55 21.84 -3.24
CA PRO A 536 42.87 21.65 -2.63
C PRO A 536 43.84 21.43 -3.80
N VAL A 537 44.29 22.53 -4.41
CA VAL A 537 45.39 22.49 -5.36
C VAL A 537 46.57 22.11 -4.49
N THR A 538 47.05 20.87 -4.59
CA THR A 538 48.36 20.49 -4.08
C THR A 538 49.31 21.61 -4.52
N GLN A 539 49.85 22.38 -3.57
CA GLN A 539 50.59 23.59 -3.90
C GLN A 539 51.95 23.14 -4.40
N CYS A 540 52.03 22.94 -5.70
CA CYS A 540 53.25 22.57 -6.36
C CYS A 540 54.07 23.84 -6.64
N THR A 541 55.30 23.86 -6.12
CA THR A 541 56.31 24.86 -6.49
C THR A 541 57.38 24.18 -7.32
N ALA A 542 58.04 24.95 -8.18
CA ALA A 542 59.14 24.48 -8.99
C ALA A 542 60.30 25.47 -8.95
N THR A 543 61.53 24.95 -8.92
CA THR A 543 62.74 25.75 -9.16
C THR A 543 63.31 25.38 -10.52
N VAL A 544 63.72 26.39 -11.30
CA VAL A 544 64.36 26.17 -12.60
C VAL A 544 65.78 25.66 -12.39
N VAL A 545 66.07 24.50 -12.98
CA VAL A 545 67.34 23.76 -12.84
C VAL A 545 67.87 23.32 -14.20
N ASN A 546 69.11 22.84 -14.24
CA ASN A 546 69.74 22.25 -15.45
C ASN A 546 69.87 23.23 -16.65
N LEU A 547 69.97 24.53 -16.38
CA LEU A 547 70.33 25.56 -17.35
C LEU A 547 71.70 26.16 -17.01
N ASN A 548 72.32 26.83 -17.97
CA ASN A 548 73.50 27.65 -17.70
C ASN A 548 73.09 29.06 -17.21
N HIS A 549 73.98 29.77 -16.50
CA HIS A 549 73.76 31.17 -16.17
C HIS A 549 73.59 32.01 -17.44
N TYR A 550 72.66 32.98 -17.40
CA TYR A 550 72.36 33.83 -18.54
C TYR A 550 73.49 34.82 -18.81
N ASN A 551 74.00 34.79 -20.05
CA ASN A 551 74.90 35.79 -20.63
C ASN A 551 74.76 35.77 -22.16
N SER A 552 75.48 36.65 -22.87
CA SER A 552 75.39 36.75 -24.34
C SER A 552 75.69 35.42 -25.05
N HIS A 553 76.64 34.63 -24.55
CA HIS A 553 77.00 33.33 -25.15
C HIS A 553 75.90 32.28 -24.93
N THR A 554 75.43 32.12 -23.69
CA THR A 554 74.39 31.12 -23.33
C THR A 554 73.02 31.49 -23.88
N ARG A 555 72.79 32.77 -24.14
CA ARG A 555 71.63 33.25 -24.90
C ARG A 555 71.69 32.79 -26.35
N ASN A 556 72.81 33.00 -27.04
CA ASN A 556 72.97 32.67 -28.45
C ASN A 556 72.84 31.16 -28.73
N ASN A 557 73.34 30.32 -27.83
CA ASN A 557 73.25 28.86 -27.98
C ASN A 557 71.98 28.24 -27.34
N GLY A 558 71.11 29.04 -26.74
CA GLY A 558 69.82 28.57 -26.19
C GLY A 558 69.89 27.87 -24.83
N SER A 559 71.05 27.85 -24.16
CA SER A 559 71.23 27.14 -22.88
C SER A 559 70.99 27.97 -21.62
N GLY A 560 70.89 29.30 -21.77
CA GLY A 560 70.78 30.25 -20.64
C GLY A 560 69.36 30.56 -20.17
N PHE A 561 68.32 30.00 -20.80
CA PHE A 561 66.92 30.32 -20.52
C PHE A 561 65.99 29.16 -20.87
N LEU A 562 64.82 29.12 -20.24
CA LEU A 562 63.74 28.21 -20.52
C LEU A 562 62.53 28.98 -21.05
N ASN A 563 62.00 28.53 -22.18
CA ASN A 563 60.83 29.16 -22.81
C ASN A 563 59.54 28.82 -22.05
N ILE A 564 58.73 29.85 -21.78
CA ILE A 564 57.34 29.74 -21.35
C ILE A 564 56.45 29.90 -22.58
N ARG A 565 55.59 28.91 -22.84
CA ARG A 565 54.78 28.82 -24.07
C ARG A 565 53.29 28.88 -23.80
N THR A 566 52.49 29.20 -24.81
CA THR A 566 51.02 29.22 -24.71
C THR A 566 50.40 27.83 -24.49
N GLN A 567 51.09 26.76 -24.86
CA GLN A 567 50.60 25.37 -24.80
C GLN A 567 51.72 24.40 -24.42
N ALA A 568 51.35 23.22 -23.91
CA ALA A 568 52.23 22.12 -23.49
C ALA A 568 52.93 21.42 -24.67
N SER A 569 53.64 22.17 -25.50
CA SER A 569 54.27 21.67 -26.73
C SER A 569 55.41 22.59 -27.18
N THR A 570 56.43 22.02 -27.83
CA THR A 570 57.50 22.78 -28.49
C THR A 570 57.00 23.63 -29.65
N ARG A 571 55.82 23.33 -30.20
CA ARG A 571 55.12 24.14 -31.21
C ARG A 571 54.34 25.31 -30.62
N GLY A 572 54.25 25.41 -29.29
CA GLY A 572 53.58 26.53 -28.62
C GLY A 572 54.31 27.85 -28.82
N ARG A 573 53.56 28.93 -29.05
CA ARG A 573 54.14 30.27 -29.18
C ARG A 573 54.83 30.65 -27.87
N ILE A 574 56.07 31.11 -27.96
CA ILE A 574 56.85 31.57 -26.81
C ILE A 574 56.29 32.92 -26.37
N ILE A 575 55.95 33.04 -25.08
CA ILE A 575 55.34 34.24 -24.49
C ILE A 575 56.21 34.89 -23.42
N SER A 576 57.14 34.13 -22.83
CA SER A 576 58.11 34.62 -21.86
C SER A 576 59.26 33.63 -21.69
N GLU A 577 60.21 33.98 -20.84
CA GLU A 577 61.40 33.20 -20.50
C GLU A 577 61.57 33.15 -18.98
N THR A 578 62.17 32.07 -18.49
CA THR A 578 62.60 31.89 -17.10
C THR A 578 64.02 31.36 -17.06
N TYR A 579 64.74 31.59 -15.96
CA TYR A 579 66.18 31.47 -15.86
C TYR A 579 66.56 30.56 -14.68
N LEU A 580 67.80 30.07 -14.69
CA LEU A 580 68.33 29.20 -13.64
C LEU A 580 68.09 29.81 -12.24
N GLY A 581 67.48 29.03 -11.34
CA GLY A 581 67.19 29.45 -9.96
C GLY A 581 65.85 30.17 -9.76
N ASP A 582 65.13 30.53 -10.83
CA ASP A 582 63.79 31.12 -10.70
C ASP A 582 62.82 30.15 -9.99
N THR A 583 61.96 30.71 -9.13
CA THR A 583 60.93 29.95 -8.42
C THR A 583 59.57 30.20 -9.07
N LEU A 584 58.86 29.12 -9.35
CA LEU A 584 57.62 29.11 -10.09
C LEU A 584 56.52 28.40 -9.30
N ARG A 585 55.28 28.88 -9.43
CA ARG A 585 54.10 28.14 -9.00
C ARG A 585 53.66 27.23 -10.14
N VAL A 586 53.54 25.94 -9.88
CA VAL A 586 53.00 24.97 -10.82
C VAL A 586 51.50 24.91 -10.64
N LEU A 587 50.78 25.29 -11.70
CA LEU A 587 49.31 25.33 -11.72
C LEU A 587 48.71 24.06 -12.32
N ASN A 588 49.42 23.45 -13.28
CA ASN A 588 48.99 22.23 -13.96
C ASN A 588 50.19 21.48 -14.52
N GLN A 589 50.04 20.19 -14.84
CA GLN A 589 51.06 19.32 -15.39
C GLN A 589 50.49 18.44 -16.50
N SER A 590 51.16 18.33 -17.63
CA SER A 590 50.74 17.51 -18.77
C SER A 590 51.96 16.92 -19.47
N GLY A 591 52.10 15.59 -19.40
CA GLY A 591 53.29 14.87 -19.88
C GLY A 591 54.58 15.49 -19.34
N ASN A 592 55.48 15.85 -20.26
CA ASN A 592 56.77 16.49 -19.98
C ASN A 592 56.70 18.02 -19.76
N TRP A 593 55.51 18.59 -19.61
CA TRP A 593 55.30 20.03 -19.45
C TRP A 593 54.57 20.37 -18.15
N ALA A 594 54.93 21.51 -17.56
CA ALA A 594 54.23 22.09 -16.42
C ALA A 594 53.74 23.49 -16.78
N GLN A 595 52.49 23.80 -16.45
CA GLN A 595 51.97 25.15 -16.52
C GLN A 595 52.43 25.89 -15.28
N VAL A 596 53.22 26.93 -15.49
CA VAL A 596 53.95 27.65 -14.46
C VAL A 596 53.59 29.13 -14.47
N ARG A 597 53.68 29.75 -13.31
CA ARG A 597 53.66 31.20 -13.13
C ARG A 597 54.85 31.61 -12.28
N CYS A 598 55.58 32.64 -12.70
CA CYS A 598 56.73 33.16 -11.94
C CYS A 598 56.29 33.62 -10.54
N LEU A 599 56.97 33.14 -9.50
CA LEU A 599 56.82 33.62 -8.12
C LEU A 599 57.94 34.60 -7.78
N SER A 600 59.19 34.25 -8.07
CA SER A 600 60.35 35.09 -7.78
C SER A 600 61.52 34.78 -8.72
N GLY A 601 62.41 35.76 -8.89
CA GLY A 601 63.60 35.65 -9.74
C GLY A 601 63.52 36.50 -11.00
N GLN A 602 64.42 36.26 -11.95
CA GLN A 602 64.54 37.03 -13.19
C GLN A 602 63.30 36.89 -14.09
N CYS A 603 62.51 35.81 -13.97
CA CYS A 603 61.24 35.67 -14.67
C CYS A 603 60.18 36.74 -14.32
N GLN A 604 60.38 37.54 -13.28
CA GLN A 604 59.53 38.72 -13.02
C GLN A 604 59.84 39.87 -13.98
N ASN A 605 61.06 39.96 -14.50
CA ASN A 605 61.49 40.94 -15.49
C ASN A 605 62.41 40.27 -16.55
N PRO A 606 61.85 39.43 -17.42
CA PRO A 606 62.65 38.60 -18.33
C PRO A 606 63.31 39.44 -19.43
N HIS A 607 64.45 38.98 -19.95
CA HIS A 607 65.11 39.61 -21.10
C HIS A 607 64.26 39.54 -22.38
N ARG A 608 63.32 38.60 -22.48
CA ARG A 608 62.34 38.54 -23.57
C ARG A 608 60.97 38.07 -23.08
N GLY A 609 59.94 38.78 -23.54
CA GLY A 609 58.54 38.50 -23.20
C GLY A 609 58.06 39.29 -21.99
N ARG A 610 56.97 38.85 -21.36
CA ARG A 610 56.36 39.54 -20.23
C ARG A 610 56.62 38.79 -18.93
N GLY A 611 56.99 39.50 -17.88
CA GLY A 611 57.18 38.91 -16.55
C GLY A 611 55.88 38.46 -15.91
N GLY A 612 55.97 37.48 -15.00
CA GLY A 612 54.81 37.05 -14.20
C GLY A 612 53.69 36.34 -14.98
N VAL A 613 53.90 36.04 -16.26
CA VAL A 613 52.90 35.36 -17.09
C VAL A 613 52.70 33.90 -16.66
N THR A 614 51.52 33.37 -17.00
CA THR A 614 51.21 31.96 -16.86
C THR A 614 51.35 31.27 -18.21
N GLY A 615 52.13 30.19 -18.26
CA GLY A 615 52.29 29.40 -19.49
C GLY A 615 53.04 28.11 -19.24
N TRP A 616 53.34 27.35 -20.29
CA TRP A 616 53.90 26.01 -20.21
C TRP A 616 55.41 25.99 -20.39
N ALA A 617 56.11 25.34 -19.47
CA ALA A 617 57.54 25.12 -19.49
C ALA A 617 57.87 23.63 -19.42
N SER A 618 59.01 23.22 -19.98
CA SER A 618 59.44 21.82 -19.98
C SER A 618 59.90 21.38 -18.58
N LYS A 619 59.33 20.28 -18.08
CA LYS A 619 59.67 19.70 -16.76
C LYS A 619 61.12 19.25 -16.66
N LYS A 620 61.79 18.99 -17.79
CA LYS A 620 63.22 18.64 -17.84
C LYS A 620 64.11 19.64 -17.09
N TYR A 621 63.67 20.89 -17.04
CA TYR A 621 64.39 22.01 -16.43
C TYR A 621 63.72 22.50 -15.15
N LEU A 622 62.84 21.71 -14.54
CA LEU A 622 62.08 22.07 -13.34
C LEU A 622 62.25 21.00 -12.26
N SER A 623 62.65 21.42 -11.07
CA SER A 623 62.59 20.61 -9.85
C SER A 623 61.27 20.92 -9.14
N ILE A 624 60.28 20.03 -9.28
CA ILE A 624 58.91 20.25 -8.79
C ILE A 624 58.72 19.59 -7.42
N ARG A 625 58.20 20.34 -6.45
CA ARG A 625 57.80 19.86 -5.12
C ARG A 625 56.34 20.21 -4.86
N CYS A 626 55.55 19.22 -4.49
CA CYS A 626 54.12 19.35 -4.26
C CYS A 626 53.81 19.08 -2.78
N GLN A 627 53.08 20.00 -2.15
CA GLN A 627 52.60 19.87 -0.77
C GLN A 627 51.08 19.76 -0.72
#